data_AF-A0A6M0BV73-F1
#
_entry.id   AF-A0A6M0BV73-F1
#
_cell.length_a   1.000
_cell.length_b   1.000
_cell.length_c   1.000
_cell.angle_alpha   90.00
_cell.angle_beta   90.00
_cell.angle_gamma   90.00
#
_symmetry.space_group_name_H-M   'P 1'
#
loop_
_entity.id
_entity.type
_entity.pdbx_description
1 polymer ?
#
loop_
_entity_poly.entity_id
_entity_poly.type
_entity_poly.pdbx_seq_one_letter_code
_entity_poly.pdbx_strand_id
1 'polypeptide(L)'
;MIQLSQEQLLYLLYSFAYLEKGGTVTQGNVKRHLPSKLQKDAQNLGDSLLELELLESPKKSRWKITEKGKRTLVENLQNTDYKFTSSKGYKVLNALLECMKLASEYSELNPPTEEMDIETFEEKFKELYFAERKRQELRGVVAIRTRNIRKKFLEENQISSSKFDRYFETLKSDGKIFAVIEQDEELIEWKE
;
A
#
# COMPACT_ATOMS: atom_id res chain seq x y z
N MET A 1 10.48 -14.36 -2.64
CA MET A 1 9.85 -13.91 -1.39
C MET A 1 10.90 -13.94 -0.30
N ILE A 2 11.12 -12.84 0.43
CA ILE A 2 12.06 -12.82 1.56
C ILE A 2 11.29 -13.30 2.79
N GLN A 3 11.69 -14.45 3.35
CA GLN A 3 11.09 -14.97 4.57
C GLN A 3 11.87 -14.44 5.78
N LEU A 4 11.20 -13.66 6.61
CA LEU A 4 11.78 -13.09 7.82
C LEU A 4 11.68 -14.09 8.98
N SER A 5 12.70 -14.09 9.85
CA SER A 5 12.55 -14.71 11.17
C SER A 5 11.47 -13.98 11.98
N GLN A 6 10.93 -14.63 13.02
CA GLN A 6 9.94 -13.96 13.90
C GLN A 6 10.51 -12.70 14.54
N GLU A 7 11.79 -12.71 14.93
CA GLU A 7 12.48 -11.56 15.52
C GLU A 7 12.66 -10.42 14.51
N GLN A 8 13.03 -10.75 13.26
CA GLN A 8 13.16 -9.77 12.18
C GLN A 8 11.81 -9.16 11.81
N LEU A 9 10.76 -9.98 11.70
CA LEU A 9 9.39 -9.54 11.46
C LEU A 9 8.92 -8.57 12.55
N LEU A 10 9.14 -8.93 13.82
CA LEU A 10 8.79 -8.06 14.95
C LEU A 10 9.62 -6.77 14.92
N TYR A 11 10.92 -6.82 14.66
CA TYR A 11 11.73 -5.61 14.57
C TYR A 11 11.23 -4.66 13.47
N LEU A 12 10.92 -5.19 12.29
CA LEU A 12 10.41 -4.41 11.16
C LEU A 12 9.01 -3.85 11.45
N LEU A 13 8.13 -4.63 12.06
CA LEU A 13 6.79 -4.20 12.48
C LEU A 13 6.85 -3.05 13.49
N TYR A 14 7.70 -3.15 14.51
CA TYR A 14 7.87 -2.07 15.49
C TYR A 14 8.51 -0.83 14.85
N SER A 15 9.45 -1.02 13.92
CA SER A 15 9.99 0.10 13.16
C SER A 15 8.89 0.84 12.38
N PHE A 16 7.92 0.10 11.82
CA PHE A 16 6.78 0.66 11.09
C PHE A 16 5.77 1.36 12.02
N ALA A 17 5.44 0.74 13.15
CA ALA A 17 4.45 1.26 14.09
C ALA A 17 4.88 2.59 14.76
N TYR A 18 6.19 2.81 14.91
CA TYR A 18 6.75 3.96 15.63
C TYR A 18 7.44 5.00 14.71
N LEU A 19 7.08 5.04 13.42
CA LEU A 19 7.55 6.09 12.51
C LEU A 19 7.16 7.48 13.02
N GLU A 20 8.12 8.39 13.05
CA GLU A 20 7.93 9.80 13.38
C GLU A 20 7.39 10.57 12.15
N LYS A 21 6.89 11.80 12.38
CA LYS A 21 6.55 12.74 11.30
C LYS A 21 7.80 12.95 10.41
N GLY A 22 7.74 12.45 9.18
CA GLY A 22 8.90 12.37 8.28
C GLY A 22 9.31 10.95 7.88
N GLY A 23 8.58 9.91 8.33
CA GLY A 23 8.72 8.55 7.80
C GLY A 23 10.00 7.83 8.24
N THR A 24 10.57 8.21 9.39
CA THR A 24 11.76 7.57 9.97
C THR A 24 11.55 7.26 11.44
N VAL A 25 12.35 6.34 12.00
CA VAL A 25 12.32 5.96 13.41
C VAL A 25 13.74 5.83 13.95
N THR A 26 13.98 6.17 15.22
CA THR A 26 15.30 5.96 15.84
C THR A 26 15.45 4.52 16.32
N GLN A 27 16.67 3.96 16.20
CA GLN A 27 17.01 2.63 16.75
C GLN A 27 16.63 2.51 18.23
N GLY A 28 16.88 3.56 19.00
CA GLY A 28 16.54 3.62 20.43
C GLY A 28 15.04 3.53 20.69
N ASN A 29 14.21 4.15 19.84
CA ASN A 29 12.76 4.09 19.97
C ASN A 29 12.23 2.68 19.64
N VAL A 30 12.72 2.05 18.57
CA VAL A 30 12.36 0.66 18.24
C VAL A 30 12.76 -0.26 19.39
N LYS A 31 14.02 -0.18 19.84
CA LYS A 31 14.55 -0.99 20.94
C LYS A 31 13.73 -0.87 22.22
N ARG A 32 13.30 0.35 22.60
CA ARG A 32 12.52 0.57 23.83
C ARG A 32 11.16 -0.12 23.82
N HIS A 33 10.53 -0.20 22.65
CA HIS A 33 9.20 -0.77 22.53
C HIS A 33 9.21 -2.27 22.23
N LEU A 34 10.32 -2.83 21.74
CA LEU A 34 10.44 -4.26 21.52
C LEU A 34 10.24 -5.07 22.82
N PRO A 35 9.71 -6.30 22.71
CA PRO A 35 9.67 -7.24 23.82
C PRO A 35 11.05 -7.39 24.47
N SER A 36 11.11 -7.45 25.81
CA SER A 36 12.38 -7.45 26.57
C SER A 36 13.39 -8.48 26.11
N LYS A 37 12.93 -9.63 25.60
CA LYS A 37 13.77 -10.69 25.05
C LYS A 37 14.55 -10.27 23.80
N LEU A 38 13.98 -9.37 22.97
CA LEU A 38 14.55 -8.91 21.71
C LEU A 38 15.37 -7.63 21.83
N GLN A 39 15.30 -6.93 22.97
CA GLN A 39 16.00 -5.65 23.13
C GLN A 39 17.53 -5.77 23.10
N LYS A 40 18.07 -6.93 23.47
CA LYS A 40 19.51 -7.20 23.44
C LYS A 40 20.04 -7.33 22.02
N ASP A 41 19.25 -7.95 21.14
CA ASP A 41 19.63 -8.23 19.74
C ASP A 41 19.15 -7.14 18.77
N ALA A 42 18.53 -6.08 19.28
CA ALA A 42 17.95 -5.00 18.49
C ALA A 42 18.90 -4.34 17.49
N GLN A 43 20.21 -4.28 17.80
CA GLN A 43 21.19 -3.75 16.85
C GLN A 43 21.39 -4.73 15.67
N ASN A 44 21.71 -5.99 15.98
CA ASN A 44 21.91 -7.04 14.99
C ASN A 44 20.67 -7.26 14.10
N LEU A 45 19.47 -7.18 14.68
CA LEU A 45 18.21 -7.26 13.94
C LEU A 45 18.08 -6.11 12.94
N GLY A 46 18.36 -4.87 13.38
CA GLY A 46 18.35 -3.70 12.51
C GLY A 46 19.38 -3.79 11.38
N ASP A 47 20.60 -4.23 11.70
CA ASP A 47 21.68 -4.38 10.71
C ASP A 47 21.35 -5.49 9.70
N SER A 48 20.78 -6.62 10.13
CA SER A 48 20.33 -7.67 9.21
C SER A 48 19.22 -7.20 8.25
N LEU A 49 18.33 -6.33 8.71
CA LEU A 49 17.27 -5.76 7.86
C LEU A 49 17.81 -4.68 6.91
N LEU A 50 18.92 -4.02 7.26
CA LEU A 50 19.66 -3.11 6.38
C LEU A 50 20.35 -3.90 5.25
N GLU A 51 20.99 -5.03 5.56
CA GLU A 51 21.61 -5.93 4.58
C GLU A 51 20.60 -6.50 3.58
N LEU A 52 19.36 -6.76 4.03
CA LEU A 52 18.26 -7.20 3.17
C LEU A 52 17.61 -6.06 2.36
N GLU A 53 18.08 -4.81 2.54
CA GLU A 53 17.54 -3.58 1.93
C GLU A 53 16.07 -3.31 2.31
N LEU A 54 15.64 -3.80 3.47
CA LEU A 54 14.29 -3.57 4.00
C LEU A 54 14.25 -2.27 4.82
N LEU A 55 15.40 -1.87 5.34
CA LEU A 55 15.65 -0.58 5.96
C LEU A 55 16.72 0.19 5.17
N GLU A 56 16.70 1.51 5.34
CA GLU A 56 17.74 2.45 4.94
C GLU A 56 18.16 3.27 6.16
N SER A 57 19.41 3.72 6.18
CA SER A 57 19.97 4.55 7.25
C SER A 57 20.24 5.98 6.78
N PRO A 58 19.21 6.85 6.66
CA PRO A 58 19.41 8.24 6.22
C PRO A 58 20.32 9.04 7.16
N LYS A 59 20.39 8.66 8.43
CA LYS A 59 21.28 9.24 9.44
C LYS A 59 21.67 8.16 10.43
N LYS A 60 22.85 8.29 11.04
CA LYS A 60 23.31 7.38 12.10
C LYS A 60 22.20 7.13 13.13
N SER A 61 21.93 5.86 13.39
CA SER A 61 20.91 5.39 14.34
C SER A 61 19.46 5.77 14.02
N ARG A 62 19.16 6.12 12.77
CA ARG A 62 17.80 6.32 12.27
C ARG A 62 17.52 5.40 11.10
N TRP A 63 16.36 4.75 11.14
CA TRP A 63 15.87 3.88 10.10
C TRP A 63 14.78 4.57 9.29
N LYS A 64 14.80 4.33 7.99
CA LYS A 64 13.69 4.53 7.06
C LYS A 64 13.30 3.17 6.50
N ILE A 65 12.02 2.87 6.40
CA ILE A 65 11.56 1.60 5.81
C ILE A 65 11.44 1.80 4.30
N THR A 66 12.07 0.91 3.53
CA THR A 66 12.01 0.95 2.06
C THR A 66 10.65 0.46 1.56
N GLU A 67 10.32 0.73 0.30
CA GLU A 67 9.11 0.13 -0.30
C GLU A 67 9.20 -1.40 -0.36
N LYS A 68 10.40 -1.94 -0.57
CA LYS A 68 10.69 -3.37 -0.44
C LYS A 68 10.39 -3.87 0.97
N GLY A 69 10.86 -3.14 1.99
CA GLY A 69 10.59 -3.41 3.40
C GLY A 69 9.10 -3.44 3.75
N LYS A 70 8.32 -2.48 3.25
CA LYS A 70 6.86 -2.45 3.44
C LYS A 70 6.17 -3.66 2.81
N ARG A 71 6.52 -4.00 1.56
CA ARG A 71 5.96 -5.17 0.86
C ARG A 71 6.30 -6.46 1.58
N THR A 72 7.58 -6.66 1.91
CA THR A 72 8.05 -7.84 2.65
C THR A 72 7.39 -7.95 4.02
N LEU A 73 7.16 -6.84 4.72
CA LEU A 73 6.42 -6.83 5.98
C LEU A 73 4.99 -7.34 5.81
N VAL A 74 4.25 -6.83 4.82
CA VAL A 74 2.86 -7.27 4.55
C VAL A 74 2.82 -8.76 4.20
N GLU A 75 3.68 -9.19 3.28
CA GLU A 75 3.78 -10.59 2.86
C GLU A 75 4.07 -11.54 4.04
N ASN A 76 4.99 -11.17 4.94
CA ASN A 76 5.32 -12.00 6.09
C ASN A 76 4.20 -11.97 7.15
N LEU A 77 3.47 -10.86 7.33
CA LEU A 77 2.33 -10.80 8.25
C LEU A 77 1.15 -11.66 7.77
N GLN A 78 0.93 -11.77 6.46
CA GLN A 78 -0.09 -12.65 5.89
C GLN A 78 0.23 -14.14 6.10
N ASN A 79 1.50 -14.49 6.26
CA ASN A 79 1.94 -15.89 6.33
C ASN A 79 2.51 -16.30 7.69
N THR A 80 2.58 -15.39 8.66
CA THR A 80 3.20 -15.68 9.97
C THR A 80 2.30 -16.53 10.86
N ASP A 81 2.86 -17.50 11.56
CA ASP A 81 2.20 -18.26 12.62
C ASP A 81 2.27 -17.55 13.99
N TYR A 82 2.91 -16.38 14.04
CA TYR A 82 3.16 -15.66 15.27
C TYR A 82 1.86 -15.22 15.95
N LYS A 83 1.77 -15.47 17.25
CA LYS A 83 0.70 -14.98 18.12
C LYS A 83 1.29 -14.15 19.25
N PHE A 84 0.78 -12.94 19.43
CA PHE A 84 1.13 -12.13 20.58
C PHE A 84 0.52 -12.72 21.86
N THR A 85 1.32 -12.86 22.92
CA THR A 85 0.98 -13.71 24.09
C THR A 85 0.72 -13.00 25.42
N SER A 86 0.87 -11.67 25.53
CA SER A 86 0.54 -10.96 26.80
C SER A 86 -0.86 -10.31 26.76
N SER A 87 -1.23 -9.44 27.72
CA SER A 87 -2.58 -8.88 28.10
C SER A 87 -3.76 -8.73 27.07
N LYS A 88 -4.92 -8.23 27.54
CA LYS A 88 -6.19 -8.11 26.76
C LYS A 88 -6.03 -7.47 25.36
N GLY A 89 -5.10 -6.53 25.16
CA GLY A 89 -4.86 -5.86 23.87
C GLY A 89 -4.41 -6.80 22.75
N TYR A 90 -3.74 -7.91 23.08
CA TYR A 90 -3.20 -8.82 22.08
C TYR A 90 -4.24 -9.77 21.48
N LYS A 91 -5.38 -10.00 22.15
CA LYS A 91 -6.50 -10.75 21.56
C LYS A 91 -7.03 -10.04 20.31
N VAL A 92 -7.16 -8.72 20.37
CA VAL A 92 -7.60 -7.90 19.23
C VAL A 92 -6.53 -7.89 18.13
N LEU A 93 -5.25 -7.74 18.50
CA LEU A 93 -4.16 -7.77 17.52
C LEU A 93 -4.04 -9.12 16.79
N ASN A 94 -4.16 -10.24 17.52
CA ASN A 94 -4.16 -11.57 16.92
C ASN A 94 -5.38 -11.79 16.02
N ALA A 95 -6.56 -11.30 16.43
CA ALA A 95 -7.75 -11.37 15.58
C ALA A 95 -7.58 -10.52 14.31
N LEU A 96 -6.98 -9.34 14.40
CA LEU A 96 -6.67 -8.51 13.24
C LEU A 96 -5.70 -9.21 12.28
N LEU A 97 -4.64 -9.84 12.81
CA LEU A 97 -3.71 -10.63 11.99
C LEU A 97 -4.44 -11.76 11.28
N GLU A 98 -5.30 -12.50 11.97
CA GLU A 98 -6.09 -13.58 11.36
C GLU A 98 -7.02 -13.06 10.26
N CYS A 99 -7.69 -11.93 10.49
CA CYS A 99 -8.50 -11.27 9.46
C CYS A 99 -7.67 -10.86 8.24
N MET A 100 -6.41 -10.45 8.41
CA MET A 100 -5.52 -10.14 7.28
C MET A 100 -5.18 -11.39 6.46
N LYS A 101 -4.98 -12.55 7.11
CA LYS A 101 -4.76 -13.82 6.41
C LYS A 101 -6.00 -14.27 5.64
N LEU A 102 -7.16 -14.20 6.29
CA LEU A 102 -8.43 -14.50 5.65
C LEU A 102 -8.68 -13.56 4.46
N ALA A 103 -8.34 -12.27 4.59
CA ALA A 103 -8.47 -11.32 3.48
C ALA A 103 -7.58 -11.70 2.28
N SER A 104 -6.35 -12.19 2.51
CA SER A 104 -5.54 -12.75 1.41
C SER A 104 -6.19 -14.01 0.81
N GLU A 105 -6.67 -14.95 1.63
CA GLU A 105 -7.34 -16.16 1.14
C GLU A 105 -8.60 -15.83 0.32
N TYR A 106 -9.43 -14.88 0.77
CA TYR A 106 -10.60 -14.42 0.02
C TYR A 106 -10.23 -13.72 -1.30
N SER A 107 -9.06 -13.06 -1.35
CA SER A 107 -8.56 -12.46 -2.60
C SER A 107 -8.00 -13.51 -3.58
N GLU A 108 -7.49 -14.63 -3.07
CA GLU A 108 -7.04 -15.77 -3.87
C GLU A 108 -8.20 -16.65 -4.37
N LEU A 109 -9.30 -16.72 -3.60
CA LEU A 109 -10.52 -17.45 -3.96
C LEU A 109 -11.45 -16.67 -4.90
N ASN A 110 -11.34 -15.33 -4.91
CA ASN A 110 -11.95 -14.46 -5.91
C ASN A 110 -10.85 -13.70 -6.67
N PRO A 111 -9.95 -14.40 -7.39
CA PRO A 111 -9.09 -13.68 -8.31
C PRO A 111 -10.03 -12.99 -9.31
N PRO A 112 -9.79 -11.72 -9.69
CA PRO A 112 -10.55 -11.13 -10.78
C PRO A 112 -10.41 -12.07 -11.99
N THR A 113 -11.47 -12.81 -12.27
CA THR A 113 -11.53 -13.77 -13.36
C THR A 113 -11.47 -12.95 -14.62
N GLU A 114 -10.40 -13.11 -15.38
CA GLU A 114 -9.96 -12.26 -16.49
C GLU A 114 -9.39 -10.91 -16.05
N GLU A 115 -8.07 -10.88 -16.03
CA GLU A 115 -7.28 -9.71 -15.77
C GLU A 115 -7.46 -8.73 -16.94
N MET A 116 -8.48 -7.86 -16.91
CA MET A 116 -8.73 -6.78 -17.89
C MET A 116 -7.41 -6.23 -18.44
N ASP A 117 -7.16 -6.37 -19.73
CA ASP A 117 -5.94 -5.86 -20.37
C ASP A 117 -5.97 -4.33 -20.48
N ILE A 118 -4.83 -3.75 -20.88
CA ILE A 118 -4.69 -2.29 -20.94
C ILE A 118 -5.55 -1.67 -22.05
N GLU A 119 -5.77 -2.39 -23.15
CA GLU A 119 -6.56 -1.93 -24.29
C GLU A 119 -8.03 -1.83 -23.90
N THR A 120 -8.56 -2.88 -23.27
CA THR A 120 -9.91 -2.93 -22.71
C THR A 120 -10.09 -1.91 -21.59
N PHE A 121 -9.08 -1.72 -20.74
CA PHE A 121 -9.10 -0.68 -19.71
C PHE A 121 -9.23 0.71 -20.33
N GLU A 122 -8.41 1.02 -21.35
CA GLU A 122 -8.42 2.32 -22.01
C GLU A 122 -9.77 2.60 -22.68
N GLU A 123 -10.31 1.66 -23.43
CA GLU A 123 -11.62 1.83 -24.09
C GLU A 123 -12.73 2.13 -23.09
N LYS A 124 -12.83 1.31 -22.04
CA LYS A 124 -13.84 1.48 -20.99
C LYS A 124 -13.64 2.76 -20.20
N PHE A 125 -12.39 3.13 -19.91
CA PHE A 125 -12.10 4.33 -19.13
C PHE A 125 -12.44 5.58 -19.96
N LYS A 126 -12.10 5.56 -21.25
CA LYS A 126 -12.44 6.62 -22.20
C LYS A 126 -13.96 6.78 -22.30
N GLU A 127 -14.71 5.70 -22.46
CA GLU A 127 -16.18 5.74 -22.50
C GLU A 127 -16.75 6.35 -21.21
N LEU A 128 -16.28 5.89 -20.04
CA LEU A 128 -16.71 6.42 -18.75
C LEU A 128 -16.39 7.91 -18.60
N TYR A 129 -15.20 8.34 -19.03
CA TYR A 129 -14.76 9.73 -18.99
C TYR A 129 -15.66 10.63 -19.82
N PHE A 130 -15.93 10.28 -21.08
CA PHE A 130 -16.76 11.11 -21.96
C PHE A 130 -18.23 11.13 -21.53
N ALA A 131 -18.74 10.01 -21.00
CA ALA A 131 -20.08 9.98 -20.39
C ALA A 131 -20.17 10.92 -19.19
N GLU A 132 -19.15 10.93 -18.33
CA GLU A 132 -19.08 11.83 -17.17
C GLU A 132 -18.92 13.30 -17.58
N ARG A 133 -18.06 13.58 -18.56
CA ARG A 133 -17.87 14.91 -19.14
C ARG A 133 -19.18 15.48 -19.67
N LYS A 134 -19.89 14.72 -20.52
CA LYS A 134 -21.19 15.13 -21.06
C LYS A 134 -22.22 15.39 -19.97
N ARG A 135 -22.24 14.57 -18.92
CA ARG A 135 -23.13 14.76 -17.75
C ARG A 135 -22.84 16.07 -17.01
N GLN A 136 -21.56 16.43 -16.89
CA GLN A 136 -21.12 17.66 -16.22
C GLN A 136 -21.30 18.91 -17.10
N GLU A 137 -21.08 18.79 -18.41
CA GLU A 137 -21.34 19.86 -19.40
C GLU A 137 -22.80 20.32 -19.36
N LEU A 138 -23.75 19.40 -19.21
CA LEU A 138 -25.18 19.73 -19.03
C LEU A 138 -25.47 20.59 -17.79
N ARG A 139 -24.54 20.63 -16.83
CA ARG A 139 -24.60 21.45 -15.60
C ARG A 139 -23.78 22.73 -15.70
N GLY A 140 -23.12 22.98 -16.83
CA GLY A 140 -22.35 24.19 -17.11
C GLY A 140 -20.94 24.25 -16.50
N VAL A 141 -20.47 23.19 -15.83
CA VAL A 141 -19.12 23.12 -15.23
C VAL A 141 -18.55 21.73 -15.46
N VAL A 142 -17.33 21.65 -16.02
CA VAL A 142 -16.62 20.39 -16.25
C VAL A 142 -15.39 20.34 -15.36
N ALA A 143 -15.40 19.43 -14.38
CA ALA A 143 -14.29 19.16 -13.48
C ALA A 143 -14.32 17.68 -13.08
N ILE A 144 -13.62 16.84 -13.86
CA ILE A 144 -13.58 15.40 -13.61
C ILE A 144 -12.48 15.11 -12.60
N ARG A 145 -12.88 14.73 -11.38
CA ARG A 145 -11.95 14.36 -10.29
C ARG A 145 -11.52 12.91 -10.42
N THR A 146 -10.22 12.64 -10.32
CA THR A 146 -9.65 11.28 -10.39
C THR A 146 -10.32 10.34 -9.38
N ARG A 147 -10.51 10.81 -8.14
CA ARG A 147 -11.12 9.99 -7.07
C ARG A 147 -12.52 9.50 -7.44
N ASN A 148 -13.33 10.34 -8.09
CA ASN A 148 -14.72 10.02 -8.42
C ASN A 148 -14.79 9.06 -9.59
N ILE A 149 -14.05 9.35 -10.67
CA ILE A 149 -14.05 8.47 -11.85
C ILE A 149 -13.41 7.11 -11.54
N ARG A 150 -12.35 7.08 -10.72
CA ARG A 150 -11.74 5.84 -10.21
C ARG A 150 -12.73 5.00 -9.43
N LYS A 151 -13.44 5.62 -8.47
CA LYS A 151 -14.46 4.91 -7.68
C LYS A 151 -15.51 4.28 -8.59
N LYS A 152 -16.05 5.06 -9.52
CA LYS A 152 -17.07 4.60 -10.46
C LYS A 152 -16.56 3.47 -11.37
N PHE A 153 -15.33 3.59 -11.88
CA PHE A 153 -14.72 2.55 -12.70
C PHE A 153 -14.57 1.23 -11.95
N LEU A 154 -14.09 1.27 -10.69
CA LEU A 154 -13.93 0.09 -9.85
C LEU A 154 -15.26 -0.55 -9.42
N GLU A 155 -16.34 0.22 -9.35
CA GLU A 155 -17.68 -0.30 -9.06
C GLU A 155 -18.30 -0.98 -10.28
N GLU A 156 -18.01 -0.49 -11.49
CA GLU A 156 -18.60 -0.97 -12.75
C GLU A 156 -17.78 -2.06 -13.44
N ASN A 157 -16.52 -2.28 -13.03
CA ASN A 157 -15.60 -3.18 -13.72
C ASN A 157 -14.82 -4.09 -12.78
N GLN A 158 -14.58 -5.32 -13.24
CA GLN A 158 -13.72 -6.28 -12.56
C GLN A 158 -12.24 -5.98 -12.84
N ILE A 159 -11.66 -5.10 -12.04
CA ILE A 159 -10.23 -4.79 -12.04
C ILE A 159 -9.76 -4.57 -10.61
N SER A 160 -8.53 -5.00 -10.29
CA SER A 160 -7.96 -4.72 -8.98
C SER A 160 -7.56 -3.24 -8.87
N SER A 161 -7.60 -2.72 -7.63
CA SER A 161 -7.14 -1.35 -7.32
C SER A 161 -5.73 -1.08 -7.84
N SER A 162 -4.80 -2.02 -7.61
CA SER A 162 -3.40 -1.88 -8.02
C SER A 162 -3.23 -1.90 -9.54
N LYS A 163 -4.04 -2.68 -10.25
CA LYS A 163 -4.01 -2.75 -11.71
C LYS A 163 -4.61 -1.50 -12.35
N PHE A 164 -5.70 -0.97 -11.77
CA PHE A 164 -6.22 0.35 -12.12
C PHE A 164 -5.14 1.41 -11.98
N ASP A 165 -4.49 1.49 -10.81
CA ASP A 165 -3.49 2.54 -10.55
C ASP A 165 -2.32 2.43 -11.54
N ARG A 166 -1.87 1.20 -11.84
CA ARG A 166 -0.83 0.96 -12.86
C ARG A 166 -1.24 1.45 -14.24
N TYR A 167 -2.42 1.09 -14.73
CA TYR A 167 -2.86 1.49 -16.07
C TYR A 167 -3.20 2.97 -16.17
N PHE A 168 -3.73 3.56 -15.10
CA PHE A 168 -3.97 5.00 -15.04
C PHE A 168 -2.65 5.78 -15.13
N GLU A 169 -1.59 5.34 -14.45
CA GLU A 169 -0.24 5.92 -14.66
C GLU A 169 0.26 5.73 -16.09
N THR A 170 -0.01 4.59 -16.73
CA THR A 170 0.34 4.37 -18.14
C THR A 170 -0.38 5.37 -19.07
N LEU A 171 -1.68 5.63 -18.86
CA LEU A 171 -2.41 6.62 -19.65
C LEU A 171 -1.86 8.04 -19.47
N LYS A 172 -1.36 8.38 -18.27
CA LYS A 172 -0.68 9.65 -18.01
C LYS A 172 0.69 9.71 -18.70
N SER A 173 1.49 8.64 -18.64
CA SER A 173 2.80 8.60 -19.30
C SER A 173 2.70 8.65 -20.82
N ASP A 174 1.65 8.03 -21.38
CA ASP A 174 1.37 8.03 -22.82
C ASP A 174 0.77 9.36 -23.30
N GLY A 175 0.52 10.29 -22.37
CA GLY A 175 -0.02 11.62 -22.66
C GLY A 175 -1.50 11.61 -23.05
N LYS A 176 -2.22 10.51 -22.81
CA LYS A 176 -3.66 10.37 -23.07
C LYS A 176 -4.50 11.05 -21.99
N ILE A 177 -3.97 11.14 -20.77
CA ILE A 177 -4.58 11.86 -19.64
C ILE A 177 -3.60 12.92 -19.14
N PHE A 178 -4.10 14.14 -19.00
CA PHE A 178 -3.44 15.19 -18.25
C PHE A 178 -4.08 15.29 -16.87
N ALA A 179 -3.27 15.39 -15.82
CA ALA A 179 -3.74 15.50 -14.44
C ALA A 179 -3.19 16.80 -13.81
N VAL A 180 -4.08 17.59 -13.20
CA VAL A 180 -3.74 18.85 -12.53
C VAL A 180 -4.25 18.78 -11.10
N ILE A 181 -3.43 19.23 -10.16
CA ILE A 181 -3.83 19.35 -8.75
C ILE A 181 -4.36 20.75 -8.52
N GLU A 182 -5.65 20.86 -8.21
CA GLU A 182 -6.30 22.10 -7.78
C GLU A 182 -6.96 21.89 -6.41
N GLN A 183 -6.64 22.74 -5.43
CA GLN A 183 -7.26 22.71 -4.09
C GLN A 183 -7.24 21.32 -3.42
N ASP A 184 -6.08 20.64 -3.46
CA ASP A 184 -5.87 19.28 -2.94
C ASP A 184 -6.69 18.17 -3.64
N GLU A 185 -7.29 18.48 -4.79
CA GLU A 185 -7.97 17.50 -5.64
C GLU A 185 -7.28 17.36 -7.00
N GLU A 186 -7.06 16.12 -7.42
CA GLU A 186 -6.56 15.83 -8.77
C GLU A 186 -7.73 15.83 -9.76
N LEU A 187 -7.68 16.76 -10.70
CA LEU A 187 -8.56 16.87 -11.86
C LEU A 187 -7.87 16.23 -13.06
N ILE A 188 -8.66 15.59 -13.91
CA ILE A 188 -8.16 14.95 -15.13
C ILE A 188 -8.83 15.51 -16.37
N GLU A 189 -8.03 15.60 -17.43
CA GLU A 189 -8.47 15.92 -18.77
C GLU A 189 -7.98 14.85 -19.74
N TRP A 190 -8.90 14.29 -20.52
CA TRP A 190 -8.55 13.40 -21.62
C TRP A 190 -8.04 14.20 -22.81
N LYS A 191 -6.85 13.85 -23.30
CA LYS A 191 -6.25 14.47 -24.49
C LYS A 191 -6.70 13.72 -25.74
N GLU A 192 -7.34 14.44 -26.66
CA GLU A 192 -7.68 13.94 -28.00
C GLU A 192 -6.43 13.82 -28.90
#